data_AF-A0A8J6F8W7-F1
#
_entry.id   AF-A0A8J6F8W7-F1
#
_cell.length_a   1.000
_cell.length_b   1.000
_cell.length_c   1.000
_cell.angle_alpha   90.00
_cell.angle_beta   90.00
_cell.angle_gamma   90.00
#
_symmetry.space_group_name_H-M   'P 1'
#
loop_
_entity.id
_entity.type
_entity.pdbx_description
1 polymer ?
#
loop_
_entity_poly.entity_id
_entity_poly.type
_entity_poly.pdbx_seq_one_letter_code
_entity_poly.pdbx_strand_id
1 'polypeptide(L)'
;MEWKTGKRKAEKDELAGSMIFFTMEPEAPDLDLIEVEQKCEAVSRFTKSMDDGVKDLLNVGQEHWKRCTGPLPKEYQKIGKALQNLSLVFSTSGYQGETDLNNAITEAGKTYEAIANLVEEQPKKDLHYLMETNHEYKGFLSCFPDIISAHKAAIEKVKESDKLVATSKITQQDKLNMVKRVSTMSFALQAEMNHFHSNRIYDYNSVIRLYLEQQIEFYETIAEKLKQALGRFPVM
;
A
#
# COMPACT_ATOMS: atom_id res chain seq x y z
N MET A 1 -38.26 -7.68 4.90
CA MET A 1 -38.42 -8.56 3.72
C MET A 1 -37.62 -8.07 2.52
N GLU A 2 -37.42 -6.76 2.38
CA GLU A 2 -36.71 -6.11 1.27
C GLU A 2 -35.27 -6.60 1.03
N TRP A 3 -34.44 -6.75 2.08
CA TRP A 3 -33.08 -7.30 1.96
C TRP A 3 -33.04 -8.68 1.25
N LYS A 4 -33.92 -9.61 1.64
CA LYS A 4 -33.95 -10.95 1.06
C LYS A 4 -34.35 -10.92 -0.41
N THR A 5 -35.28 -10.04 -0.77
CA THR A 5 -35.70 -9.83 -2.16
C THR A 5 -34.58 -9.21 -2.99
N GLY A 6 -33.92 -8.16 -2.48
CA GLY A 6 -32.78 -7.52 -3.13
C GLY A 6 -31.61 -8.50 -3.36
N LYS A 7 -31.24 -9.27 -2.34
CA LYS A 7 -30.21 -10.32 -2.45
C LYS A 7 -30.55 -11.33 -3.56
N ARG A 8 -31.76 -11.88 -3.56
CA ARG A 8 -32.20 -12.85 -4.60
C ARG A 8 -32.24 -12.25 -6.00
N LYS A 9 -32.50 -10.95 -6.11
CA LYS A 9 -32.46 -10.23 -7.39
C LYS A 9 -31.01 -10.13 -7.91
N ALA A 10 -30.07 -9.75 -7.05
CA ALA A 10 -28.65 -9.66 -7.41
C ALA A 10 -28.04 -11.03 -7.77
N GLU A 11 -28.42 -12.09 -7.06
CA GLU A 11 -27.95 -13.46 -7.34
C GLU A 11 -28.41 -14.01 -8.71
N LYS A 12 -29.44 -13.41 -9.32
CA LYS A 12 -30.03 -13.84 -10.59
C LYS A 12 -29.72 -12.90 -11.75
N ASP A 13 -28.82 -11.94 -11.56
CA ASP A 13 -28.48 -10.99 -12.62
C ASP A 13 -27.66 -11.68 -13.73
N GLU A 14 -28.22 -11.71 -14.94
CA GLU A 14 -27.60 -12.32 -16.12
C GLU A 14 -26.59 -11.38 -16.80
N LEU A 15 -26.60 -10.07 -16.47
CA LEU A 15 -25.71 -9.06 -17.05
C LEU A 15 -24.35 -9.01 -16.32
N ALA A 16 -23.81 -10.18 -15.99
CA ALA A 16 -22.55 -10.35 -15.26
C ALA A 16 -21.43 -10.94 -16.14
N GLY A 17 -20.19 -10.88 -15.64
CA GLY A 17 -19.01 -11.37 -16.35
C GLY A 17 -18.85 -10.66 -17.70
N SER A 18 -18.64 -11.40 -18.78
CA SER A 18 -18.47 -10.80 -20.11
C SER A 18 -19.72 -10.08 -20.64
N MET A 19 -20.91 -10.34 -20.07
CA MET A 19 -22.15 -9.70 -20.52
C MET A 19 -22.24 -8.24 -20.08
N ILE A 20 -21.43 -7.82 -19.09
CA ILE A 20 -21.40 -6.44 -18.62
C ILE A 20 -21.05 -5.45 -19.73
N PHE A 21 -20.25 -5.85 -20.71
CA PHE A 21 -19.87 -4.96 -21.83
C PHE A 21 -21.04 -4.61 -22.75
N PHE A 22 -22.16 -5.35 -22.71
CA PHE A 22 -23.36 -4.99 -23.45
C PHE A 22 -24.15 -3.83 -22.84
N THR A 23 -23.87 -3.48 -21.58
CA THR A 23 -24.52 -2.35 -20.91
C THR A 23 -23.69 -1.06 -21.03
N MET A 24 -22.57 -1.11 -21.75
CA MET A 24 -21.63 -0.01 -21.91
C MET A 24 -21.74 0.60 -23.30
N GLU A 25 -21.89 1.92 -23.37
CA GLU A 25 -22.01 2.68 -24.61
C GLU A 25 -20.91 3.74 -24.68
N PRO A 26 -19.76 3.45 -25.31
CA PRO A 26 -18.72 4.44 -25.51
C PRO A 26 -19.20 5.56 -26.45
N GLU A 27 -19.08 6.82 -26.01
CA GLU A 27 -19.39 8.01 -26.82
C GLU A 27 -18.20 8.39 -27.73
N ALA A 28 -17.62 7.42 -28.42
CA ALA A 28 -16.44 7.59 -29.27
C ALA A 28 -16.47 6.61 -30.46
N PRO A 29 -15.74 6.92 -31.56
CA PRO A 29 -15.55 5.96 -32.64
C PRO A 29 -14.93 4.65 -32.16
N ASP A 30 -15.26 3.55 -32.84
CA ASP A 30 -14.69 2.24 -32.54
C ASP A 30 -13.17 2.23 -32.72
N LEU A 31 -12.48 1.59 -31.77
CA LEU A 31 -11.04 1.39 -31.82
C LEU A 31 -10.68 0.27 -32.79
N ASP A 32 -9.56 0.43 -33.50
CA ASP A 32 -9.01 -0.66 -34.28
C ASP A 32 -8.32 -1.72 -33.39
N LEU A 33 -8.12 -2.91 -33.94
CA LEU A 33 -7.60 -4.05 -33.19
C LEU A 33 -6.15 -3.84 -32.70
N ILE A 34 -5.34 -3.09 -33.44
CA ILE A 34 -3.94 -2.81 -33.09
C ILE A 34 -3.91 -1.89 -31.88
N GLU A 35 -4.74 -0.84 -31.87
CA GLU A 35 -4.85 0.06 -30.73
C GLU A 35 -5.34 -0.69 -29.49
N VAL A 36 -6.39 -1.52 -29.62
CA VAL A 36 -6.91 -2.34 -28.52
C VAL A 36 -5.83 -3.23 -27.91
N GLU A 37 -5.02 -3.89 -28.74
CA GLU A 37 -3.92 -4.76 -28.29
C GLU A 37 -2.83 -3.96 -27.56
N GLN A 38 -2.40 -2.83 -28.12
CA GLN A 38 -1.39 -1.96 -27.50
C GLN A 38 -1.83 -1.45 -26.12
N LYS A 39 -3.11 -1.04 -25.98
CA LYS A 39 -3.66 -0.60 -24.68
C LYS A 39 -3.68 -1.74 -23.68
N CYS A 40 -4.14 -2.93 -24.08
CA CYS A 40 -4.17 -4.11 -23.21
C CYS A 40 -2.76 -4.49 -22.72
N GLU A 41 -1.76 -4.48 -23.60
CA GLU A 41 -0.37 -4.74 -23.23
C GLU A 41 0.21 -3.68 -22.30
N ALA A 42 -0.08 -2.40 -22.54
CA ALA A 42 0.39 -1.31 -21.68
C ALA A 42 -0.10 -1.48 -20.24
N VAL A 43 -1.38 -1.79 -20.06
CA VAL A 43 -1.96 -2.08 -18.74
C VAL A 43 -1.31 -3.31 -18.13
N SER A 44 -1.18 -4.40 -18.89
CA SER A 44 -0.55 -5.64 -18.42
C SER A 44 0.87 -5.43 -17.91
N ARG A 45 1.68 -4.62 -18.60
CA ARG A 45 3.05 -4.30 -18.17
C ARG A 45 3.04 -3.44 -16.91
N PHE A 46 2.24 -2.37 -16.91
CA PHE A 46 2.17 -1.45 -15.78
C PHE A 46 1.73 -2.13 -14.48
N THR A 47 0.62 -2.87 -14.51
CA THR A 47 0.06 -3.50 -13.29
C THR A 47 0.98 -4.59 -12.75
N LYS A 48 1.67 -5.32 -13.63
CA LYS A 48 2.68 -6.29 -13.21
C LYS A 48 3.86 -5.62 -12.51
N SER A 49 4.43 -4.57 -13.11
CA SER A 49 5.54 -3.84 -12.49
C SER A 49 5.15 -3.17 -11.18
N MET A 50 3.93 -2.64 -11.09
CA MET A 50 3.43 -2.04 -9.85
C MET A 50 3.22 -3.10 -8.76
N ASP A 51 2.67 -4.27 -9.08
CA ASP A 51 2.49 -5.38 -8.14
C ASP A 51 3.82 -5.82 -7.50
N ASP A 52 4.87 -5.93 -8.31
CA ASP A 52 6.22 -6.25 -7.82
C ASP A 52 6.74 -5.14 -6.88
N GLY A 53 6.63 -3.86 -7.28
CA GLY A 53 7.07 -2.73 -6.45
C GLY A 53 6.28 -2.59 -5.13
N VAL A 54 4.97 -2.84 -5.14
CA VAL A 54 4.13 -2.83 -3.95
C VAL A 54 4.53 -3.97 -3.00
N LYS A 55 4.79 -5.17 -3.52
CA LYS A 55 5.25 -6.30 -2.72
C LYS A 55 6.60 -6.03 -2.07
N ASP A 56 7.53 -5.42 -2.80
CA ASP A 56 8.83 -5.03 -2.25
C ASP A 56 8.67 -4.04 -1.10
N LEU A 57 7.84 -3.00 -1.26
CA LEU A 57 7.57 -2.02 -0.21
C LEU A 57 6.92 -2.66 1.03
N LEU A 58 5.97 -3.58 0.83
CA LEU A 58 5.35 -4.34 1.92
C LEU A 58 6.37 -5.21 2.66
N ASN A 59 7.29 -5.85 1.94
CA ASN A 59 8.33 -6.69 2.54
C ASN A 59 9.26 -5.87 3.45
N VAL A 60 9.83 -4.77 2.92
CA VAL A 60 10.73 -3.92 3.71
C VAL A 60 10.02 -3.22 4.85
N GLY A 61 8.76 -2.82 4.64
CA GLY A 61 7.92 -2.24 5.68
C GLY A 61 7.65 -3.22 6.82
N GLN A 62 7.31 -4.48 6.51
CA GLN A 62 7.09 -5.52 7.53
C GLN A 62 8.36 -5.89 8.29
N GLU A 63 9.51 -5.93 7.61
CA GLU A 63 10.80 -6.13 8.26
C GLU A 63 11.11 -5.00 9.24
N HIS A 64 10.94 -3.75 8.80
CA HIS A 64 11.15 -2.58 9.63
C HIS A 64 10.20 -2.54 10.82
N TRP A 65 8.91 -2.85 10.61
CA TRP A 65 7.92 -2.97 11.69
C TRP A 65 8.41 -3.93 12.78
N LYS A 66 8.78 -5.16 12.40
CA LYS A 66 9.26 -6.18 13.36
C LYS A 66 10.49 -5.71 14.14
N ARG A 67 11.36 -4.94 13.50
CA ARG A 67 12.54 -4.35 14.16
C ARG A 67 12.12 -3.32 15.22
N CYS A 68 11.24 -2.40 14.83
CA CYS A 68 10.76 -1.31 15.69
C CYS A 68 9.89 -1.80 16.85
N THR A 69 9.16 -2.92 16.69
CA THR A 69 8.34 -3.51 17.78
C THR A 69 9.01 -4.71 18.46
N GLY A 70 10.33 -4.87 18.31
CA GLY A 70 11.03 -6.07 18.76
C GLY A 70 12.43 -5.78 19.31
N PRO A 71 13.50 -6.01 18.55
CA PRO A 71 14.86 -5.83 19.03
C PRO A 71 15.22 -4.37 19.35
N LEU A 72 14.73 -3.39 18.58
CA LEU A 72 15.16 -2.00 18.73
C LEU A 72 14.74 -1.35 20.06
N PRO A 73 13.47 -1.43 20.52
CA PRO A 73 13.10 -0.95 21.85
C PRO A 73 13.89 -1.62 22.97
N LYS A 74 14.21 -2.92 22.83
CA LYS A 74 15.00 -3.65 23.83
C LYS A 74 16.42 -3.11 23.95
N GLU A 75 17.01 -2.58 22.88
CA GLU A 75 18.32 -1.93 22.93
C GLU A 75 18.24 -0.63 23.76
N TYR A 76 17.26 0.23 23.49
CA TYR A 76 17.03 1.44 24.28
C TYR A 76 16.76 1.13 25.77
N GLN A 77 15.94 0.11 26.06
CA GLN A 77 15.69 -0.35 27.44
C GLN A 77 16.97 -0.83 28.12
N LYS A 78 17.83 -1.58 27.43
CA LYS A 78 19.11 -2.05 27.99
C LYS A 78 20.04 -0.88 28.30
N ILE A 79 20.13 0.12 27.42
CA ILE A 79 20.90 1.34 27.67
C ILE A 79 20.36 2.06 28.90
N GLY A 80 19.03 2.25 28.97
CA GLY A 80 18.38 2.92 30.10
C GLY A 80 18.64 2.25 31.44
N LYS A 81 18.58 0.91 31.49
CA LYS A 81 18.90 0.12 32.69
C LYS A 81 20.38 0.17 33.06
N ALA A 82 21.28 0.14 32.07
CA ALA A 82 22.71 0.22 32.31
C ALA A 82 23.09 1.56 32.97
N LEU A 83 22.50 2.67 32.51
CA LEU A 83 22.69 4.00 33.12
C LEU A 83 22.20 4.04 34.57
N GLN A 84 21.00 3.53 34.84
CA GLN A 84 20.45 3.47 36.20
C GLN A 84 21.29 2.59 37.12
N ASN A 85 21.76 1.43 36.65
CA ASN A 85 22.65 0.56 37.41
C ASN A 85 23.98 1.27 37.74
N LEU A 86 24.54 2.01 36.78
CA LEU A 86 25.77 2.78 37.00
C LEU A 86 25.56 3.87 38.07
N SER A 87 24.45 4.61 37.98
CA SER A 87 24.09 5.61 39.00
C SER A 87 23.88 5.01 40.39
N LEU A 88 23.33 3.78 40.46
CA LEU A 88 23.17 3.07 41.72
C LEU A 88 24.54 2.72 42.32
N VAL A 89 25.49 2.26 41.49
CA VAL A 89 26.86 1.98 41.93
C VAL A 89 27.53 3.26 42.45
N PHE A 90 27.42 4.39 41.75
CA PHE A 90 27.97 5.66 42.23
C PHE A 90 27.40 6.04 43.59
N SER A 91 26.09 5.93 43.79
CA SER A 91 25.43 6.20 45.07
C SER A 91 25.96 5.35 46.24
N THR A 92 26.68 4.25 46.00
CA THR A 92 27.33 3.45 47.06
C THR A 92 28.65 4.04 47.57
N SER A 93 29.19 5.07 46.91
CA SER A 93 30.45 5.74 47.29
C SER A 93 30.37 6.44 48.66
N GLY A 94 29.16 6.86 49.07
CA GLY A 94 28.92 7.68 50.26
C GLY A 94 29.37 9.14 50.11
N TYR A 95 29.87 9.55 48.94
CA TYR A 95 30.31 10.92 48.68
C TYR A 95 29.10 11.85 48.48
N GLN A 96 29.01 12.92 49.27
CA GLN A 96 27.84 13.81 49.24
C GLN A 96 27.85 14.76 48.01
N GLY A 97 28.99 14.99 47.37
CA GLY A 97 29.14 15.95 46.27
C GLY A 97 28.65 15.46 44.90
N GLU A 98 28.16 14.22 44.79
CA GLU A 98 27.78 13.59 43.51
C GLU A 98 26.29 13.31 43.36
N THR A 99 25.45 13.70 44.35
CA THR A 99 24.02 13.39 44.34
C THR A 99 23.31 13.92 43.08
N ASP A 100 23.60 15.15 42.66
CA ASP A 100 22.99 15.75 41.48
C ASP A 100 23.40 15.05 40.17
N LEU A 101 24.67 14.64 40.07
CA LEU A 101 25.18 13.85 38.94
C LEU A 101 24.48 12.48 38.87
N ASN A 102 24.39 11.78 40.01
CA ASN A 102 23.75 10.47 40.08
C ASN A 102 22.26 10.57 39.69
N ASN A 103 21.56 11.58 40.20
CA ASN A 103 20.18 11.85 39.81
C ASN A 103 20.04 12.12 38.30
N ALA A 104 20.93 12.93 37.71
CA ALA A 104 20.91 13.19 36.26
C ALA A 104 21.14 11.91 35.43
N ILE A 105 22.08 11.04 35.83
CA ILE A 105 22.34 9.75 35.16
C ILE A 105 21.12 8.82 35.26
N THR A 106 20.50 8.73 36.43
CA THR A 106 19.27 7.94 36.64
C THR A 106 18.16 8.41 35.72
N GLU A 107 17.95 9.73 35.62
CA GLU A 107 16.89 10.32 34.79
C GLU A 107 17.17 10.20 33.30
N ALA A 108 18.44 10.26 32.88
CA ALA A 108 18.84 9.89 31.52
C ALA A 108 18.48 8.43 31.23
N GLY A 109 18.74 7.51 32.17
CA GLY A 109 18.35 6.11 32.04
C GLY A 109 16.84 5.92 31.84
N LYS A 110 16.00 6.58 32.66
CA LYS A 110 14.54 6.57 32.49
C LYS A 110 14.10 7.18 31.15
N THR A 111 14.80 8.20 30.67
CA THR A 111 14.53 8.82 29.37
C THR A 111 14.75 7.83 28.22
N TYR A 112 15.82 7.03 28.26
CA TYR A 112 16.07 5.96 27.28
C TYR A 112 14.99 4.87 27.32
N GLU A 113 14.50 4.49 28.51
CA GLU A 113 13.35 3.57 28.61
C GLU A 113 12.06 4.17 28.03
N ALA A 114 11.82 5.47 28.25
CA ALA A 114 10.68 6.16 27.64
C ALA A 114 10.79 6.24 26.11
N ILE A 115 12.00 6.45 25.57
CA ILE A 115 12.27 6.40 24.12
C ILE A 115 11.99 5.01 23.56
N ALA A 116 12.34 3.94 24.29
CA ALA A 116 12.01 2.57 23.86
C ALA A 116 10.51 2.39 23.62
N ASN A 117 9.68 2.87 24.55
CA ASN A 117 8.22 2.80 24.42
C ASN A 117 7.71 3.63 23.23
N LEU A 118 8.31 4.82 22.99
CA LEU A 118 7.97 5.61 21.81
C LEU A 118 8.29 4.87 20.51
N VAL A 119 9.47 4.25 20.42
CA VAL A 119 9.90 3.47 19.25
C VAL A 119 8.97 2.29 18.99
N GLU A 120 8.57 1.57 20.05
CA GLU A 120 7.68 0.40 19.95
C GLU A 120 6.27 0.78 19.46
N GLU A 121 5.77 1.92 19.91
CA GLU A 121 4.42 2.38 19.55
C GLU A 121 4.36 3.15 18.23
N GLN A 122 5.49 3.66 17.73
CA GLN A 122 5.52 4.53 16.55
C GLN A 122 4.91 3.89 15.28
N PRO A 123 5.19 2.62 14.92
CA PRO A 123 4.68 2.04 13.67
C PRO A 123 3.15 2.11 13.52
N LYS A 124 2.40 2.15 14.64
CA LYS A 124 0.93 2.26 14.64
C LYS A 124 0.43 3.64 14.19
N LYS A 125 1.31 4.66 14.21
CA LYS A 125 0.97 6.05 13.89
C LYS A 125 1.28 6.42 12.45
N ASP A 126 2.17 5.69 11.79
CA ASP A 126 2.67 6.06 10.46
C ASP A 126 2.75 4.86 9.50
N LEU A 127 3.63 3.90 9.78
CA LEU A 127 3.92 2.75 8.96
C LEU A 127 2.66 1.90 8.74
N HIS A 128 1.74 1.89 9.70
CA HIS A 128 0.47 1.18 9.58
C HIS A 128 -0.31 1.67 8.36
N TYR A 129 -0.53 2.97 8.26
CA TYR A 129 -1.29 3.55 7.15
C TYR A 129 -0.60 3.29 5.81
N LEU A 130 0.74 3.43 5.77
CA LEU A 130 1.52 3.12 4.57
C LEU A 130 1.36 1.64 4.16
N MET A 131 1.39 0.72 5.11
CA MET A 131 1.20 -0.71 4.85
C MET A 131 -0.23 -1.03 4.41
N GLU A 132 -1.25 -0.48 5.05
CA GLU A 132 -2.66 -0.73 4.70
C GLU A 132 -2.97 -0.23 3.29
N THR A 133 -2.53 0.97 2.91
CA THR A 133 -2.69 1.47 1.53
C THR A 133 -2.01 0.50 0.54
N ASN A 134 -0.79 0.04 0.81
CA ASN A 134 -0.13 -0.92 -0.08
C ASN A 134 -0.82 -2.30 -0.11
N HIS A 135 -1.43 -2.76 0.97
CA HIS A 135 -2.24 -3.98 0.98
C HIS A 135 -3.50 -3.84 0.13
N GLU A 136 -4.18 -2.70 0.20
CA GLU A 136 -5.35 -2.39 -0.63
C GLU A 136 -4.98 -2.39 -2.13
N TYR A 137 -3.91 -1.69 -2.50
CA TYR A 137 -3.42 -1.68 -3.88
C TYR A 137 -2.97 -3.05 -4.36
N LYS A 138 -2.32 -3.86 -3.51
CA LYS A 138 -2.03 -5.27 -3.82
C LYS A 138 -3.32 -6.06 -4.10
N GLY A 139 -4.40 -5.78 -3.36
CA GLY A 139 -5.73 -6.33 -3.60
C GLY A 139 -6.23 -6.00 -5.01
N PHE A 140 -6.25 -4.73 -5.40
CA PHE A 140 -6.65 -4.31 -6.75
C PHE A 140 -5.77 -4.93 -7.83
N LEU A 141 -4.45 -4.93 -7.63
CA LEU A 141 -3.47 -5.47 -8.57
C LEU A 141 -3.65 -6.98 -8.80
N SER A 142 -4.11 -7.71 -7.78
CA SER A 142 -4.40 -9.14 -7.89
C SER A 142 -5.56 -9.49 -8.81
N CYS A 143 -6.42 -8.52 -9.15
CA CYS A 143 -7.54 -8.72 -10.08
C CYS A 143 -7.13 -8.59 -11.56
N PHE A 144 -6.05 -7.87 -11.86
CA PHE A 144 -5.65 -7.60 -13.24
C PHE A 144 -5.22 -8.83 -14.05
N PRO A 145 -4.59 -9.88 -13.50
CA PRO A 145 -4.28 -11.08 -14.27
C PRO A 145 -5.51 -11.67 -14.98
N ASP A 146 -6.63 -11.79 -14.29
CA ASP A 146 -7.87 -12.34 -14.85
C ASP A 146 -8.53 -11.37 -15.83
N ILE A 147 -8.58 -10.07 -15.50
CA ILE A 147 -9.10 -9.01 -16.38
C ILE A 147 -8.32 -9.01 -17.71
N ILE A 148 -6.99 -8.99 -17.65
CA ILE A 148 -6.13 -8.97 -18.84
C ILE A 148 -6.23 -10.27 -19.62
N SER A 149 -6.32 -11.42 -18.95
CA SER A 149 -6.53 -12.72 -19.61
C SER A 149 -7.81 -12.74 -20.44
N ALA A 150 -8.92 -12.24 -19.88
CA ALA A 150 -10.19 -12.14 -20.61
C ALA A 150 -10.10 -11.21 -21.83
N HIS A 151 -9.42 -10.05 -21.70
CA HIS A 151 -9.22 -9.12 -22.82
C HIS A 151 -8.34 -9.75 -23.92
N LYS A 152 -7.22 -10.39 -23.56
CA LYS A 152 -6.33 -11.07 -24.51
C LYS A 152 -7.06 -12.20 -25.25
N ALA A 153 -7.87 -12.99 -24.56
CA ALA A 153 -8.67 -14.04 -25.19
C ALA A 153 -9.69 -13.47 -26.21
N ALA A 154 -10.34 -12.34 -25.88
CA ALA A 154 -11.26 -11.67 -26.80
C ALA A 154 -10.54 -11.11 -28.04
N ILE A 155 -9.37 -10.48 -27.85
CA ILE A 155 -8.50 -9.99 -28.94
C ILE A 155 -8.12 -11.14 -29.88
N GLU A 156 -7.68 -12.27 -29.33
CA GLU A 156 -7.25 -13.42 -30.14
C GLU A 156 -8.42 -14.01 -30.94
N LYS A 157 -9.63 -14.05 -30.36
CA LYS A 157 -10.84 -14.48 -31.09
C LYS A 157 -11.18 -13.56 -32.25
N VAL A 158 -10.94 -12.25 -32.12
CA VAL A 158 -11.12 -11.31 -33.23
C VAL A 158 -10.07 -11.53 -34.32
N LYS A 159 -8.81 -11.84 -33.98
CA LYS A 159 -7.78 -12.19 -34.98
C LYS A 159 -8.12 -13.46 -35.77
N GLU A 160 -8.77 -14.43 -35.14
CA GLU A 160 -9.25 -15.65 -35.79
C GLU A 160 -10.51 -15.43 -36.67
N SER A 161 -11.20 -14.30 -36.52
CA SER A 161 -12.53 -14.08 -37.11
C SER A 161 -12.54 -14.17 -38.64
N ASP A 162 -11.51 -13.69 -39.34
CA ASP A 162 -11.39 -13.80 -40.79
C ASP A 162 -11.37 -15.25 -41.28
N LYS A 163 -10.62 -16.11 -40.58
CA LYS A 163 -10.59 -17.55 -40.86
C LYS A 163 -11.94 -18.21 -40.57
N LEU A 164 -12.63 -17.76 -39.53
CA LEU A 164 -13.97 -18.28 -39.17
C LEU A 164 -15.02 -17.89 -40.21
N VAL A 165 -14.98 -16.67 -40.75
CA VAL A 165 -15.83 -16.24 -41.86
C VAL A 165 -15.50 -17.04 -43.12
N ALA A 166 -14.22 -17.18 -43.47
CA ALA A 166 -13.78 -17.94 -44.65
C ALA A 166 -14.19 -19.42 -44.60
N THR A 167 -14.28 -19.99 -43.40
CA THR A 167 -14.74 -21.38 -43.17
C THR A 167 -16.23 -21.50 -42.87
N SER A 168 -17.01 -20.43 -43.08
CA SER A 168 -18.47 -20.38 -42.85
C SER A 168 -18.91 -20.78 -41.44
N LYS A 169 -18.03 -20.61 -40.44
CA LYS A 169 -18.35 -20.88 -39.02
C LYS A 169 -19.08 -19.73 -38.35
N ILE A 170 -18.89 -18.50 -38.84
CA ILE A 170 -19.58 -17.28 -38.40
C ILE A 170 -19.93 -16.43 -39.62
N THR A 171 -20.87 -15.51 -39.47
CA THR A 171 -21.22 -14.54 -40.52
C THR A 171 -20.31 -13.32 -40.50
N GLN A 172 -20.32 -12.53 -41.58
CA GLN A 172 -19.63 -11.23 -41.62
C GLN A 172 -20.18 -10.26 -40.55
N GLN A 173 -21.48 -10.32 -40.25
CA GLN A 173 -22.09 -9.50 -39.20
C GLN A 173 -21.60 -9.89 -37.80
N ASP A 174 -21.42 -11.19 -37.54
CA ASP A 174 -20.85 -11.67 -36.27
C ASP A 174 -19.44 -11.13 -36.08
N LYS A 175 -18.61 -11.13 -37.13
CA LYS A 175 -17.28 -10.51 -37.10
C LYS A 175 -17.35 -9.03 -36.72
N LEU A 176 -18.23 -8.26 -37.36
CA LEU A 176 -18.39 -6.83 -37.05
C LEU A 176 -18.80 -6.62 -35.57
N ASN A 177 -19.70 -7.44 -35.06
CA ASN A 177 -20.12 -7.40 -33.65
C ASN A 177 -18.96 -7.74 -32.70
N MET A 178 -18.10 -8.71 -33.06
CA MET A 178 -16.91 -9.06 -32.27
C MET A 178 -15.90 -7.90 -32.21
N VAL A 179 -15.65 -7.22 -33.34
CA VAL A 179 -14.76 -6.04 -33.40
C VAL A 179 -15.32 -4.91 -32.55
N LYS A 180 -16.62 -4.60 -32.69
CA LYS A 180 -17.27 -3.59 -31.85
C LYS A 180 -17.17 -3.93 -30.36
N ARG A 181 -17.39 -5.21 -30.00
CA ARG A 181 -17.32 -5.65 -28.60
C ARG A 181 -15.92 -5.48 -28.02
N VAL A 182 -14.87 -5.83 -28.74
CA VAL A 182 -13.49 -5.69 -28.22
C VAL A 182 -13.08 -4.21 -28.10
N SER A 183 -13.60 -3.35 -28.98
CA SER A 183 -13.51 -1.89 -28.86
C SER A 183 -14.15 -1.40 -27.54
N THR A 184 -15.40 -1.79 -27.26
CA THR A 184 -16.09 -1.46 -25.98
C THR A 184 -15.32 -1.97 -24.76
N MET A 185 -14.78 -3.19 -24.80
CA MET A 185 -13.95 -3.74 -23.73
C MET A 185 -12.71 -2.88 -23.48
N SER A 186 -12.03 -2.44 -24.54
CA SER A 186 -10.86 -1.56 -24.42
C SER A 186 -11.21 -0.19 -23.83
N PHE A 187 -12.35 0.41 -24.20
CA PHE A 187 -12.82 1.63 -23.56
C PHE A 187 -13.10 1.45 -22.07
N ALA A 188 -13.75 0.34 -21.70
CA ALA A 188 -14.00 0.01 -20.29
C ALA A 188 -12.70 -0.18 -19.50
N LEU A 189 -11.72 -0.90 -20.06
CA LEU A 189 -10.41 -1.09 -19.43
C LEU A 189 -9.68 0.26 -19.26
N GLN A 190 -9.73 1.14 -20.25
CA GLN A 190 -9.13 2.47 -20.17
C GLN A 190 -9.83 3.35 -19.14
N ALA A 191 -11.17 3.30 -19.06
CA ALA A 191 -11.94 4.01 -18.06
C ALA A 191 -11.57 3.55 -16.64
N GLU A 192 -11.50 2.24 -16.41
CA GLU A 192 -11.06 1.66 -15.14
C GLU A 192 -9.62 2.08 -14.80
N MET A 193 -8.71 2.06 -15.76
CA MET A 193 -7.32 2.48 -15.53
C MET A 193 -7.19 3.98 -15.23
N ASN A 194 -8.00 4.82 -15.86
CA ASN A 194 -8.06 6.25 -15.54
C ASN A 194 -8.58 6.46 -14.11
N HIS A 195 -9.59 5.70 -13.70
CA HIS A 195 -10.09 5.71 -12.32
C HIS A 195 -9.00 5.24 -11.35
N PHE A 196 -8.39 4.08 -11.60
CA PHE A 196 -7.31 3.53 -10.81
C PHE A 196 -6.14 4.51 -10.65
N HIS A 197 -5.70 5.15 -11.75
CA HIS A 197 -4.61 6.11 -11.69
C HIS A 197 -4.97 7.39 -10.93
N SER A 198 -6.19 7.88 -11.06
CA SER A 198 -6.65 9.07 -10.35
C SER A 198 -6.63 8.86 -8.84
N ASN A 199 -7.17 7.73 -8.36
CA ASN A 199 -7.12 7.36 -6.95
C ASN A 199 -5.68 7.09 -6.49
N ARG A 200 -4.89 6.34 -7.27
CA ARG A 200 -3.49 6.03 -6.95
C ARG A 200 -2.67 7.26 -6.67
N ILE A 201 -2.80 8.30 -7.49
CA ILE A 201 -2.06 9.54 -7.30
C ILE A 201 -2.47 10.21 -5.98
N TYR A 202 -3.77 10.26 -5.70
CA TYR A 202 -4.28 10.86 -4.47
C TYR A 202 -3.87 10.07 -3.21
N ASP A 203 -4.07 8.77 -3.20
CA ASP A 203 -3.83 7.91 -2.04
C ASP A 203 -2.34 7.86 -1.67
N TYR A 204 -1.47 7.62 -2.66
CA TYR A 204 -0.03 7.58 -2.40
C TYR A 204 0.52 8.94 -1.98
N ASN A 205 0.03 10.03 -2.57
CA ASN A 205 0.40 11.38 -2.12
C ASN A 205 -0.01 11.60 -0.65
N SER A 206 -1.23 11.21 -0.29
CA SER A 206 -1.77 11.41 1.05
C SER A 206 -1.03 10.58 2.10
N VAL A 207 -0.84 9.27 1.85
CA VAL A 207 -0.24 8.36 2.83
C VAL A 207 1.26 8.59 3.01
N ILE A 208 1.99 8.94 1.93
CA ILE A 208 3.43 9.25 2.03
C ILE A 208 3.63 10.56 2.78
N ARG A 209 2.78 11.56 2.55
CA ARG A 209 2.82 12.81 3.32
C ARG A 209 2.56 12.56 4.80
N LEU A 210 1.50 11.81 5.14
CA LEU A 210 1.20 11.42 6.52
C LEU A 210 2.39 10.70 7.16
N TYR A 211 2.99 9.73 6.46
CA TYR A 211 4.15 9.00 6.96
C TYR A 211 5.32 9.92 7.30
N LEU A 212 5.64 10.87 6.40
CA LEU A 212 6.72 11.83 6.63
C LEU A 212 6.41 12.82 7.76
N GLU A 213 5.19 13.34 7.81
CA GLU A 213 4.73 14.26 8.87
C GLU A 213 4.86 13.59 10.26
N GLN A 214 4.41 12.34 10.39
CA GLN A 214 4.52 11.59 11.64
C GLN A 214 5.95 11.18 11.99
N GLN A 215 6.80 10.90 11.00
CA GLN A 215 8.21 10.61 11.23
C GLN A 215 8.96 11.85 11.74
N ILE A 216 8.66 13.04 11.20
CA ILE A 216 9.23 14.31 11.71
C ILE A 216 8.86 14.49 13.18
N GLU A 217 7.57 14.41 13.51
CA GLU A 217 7.08 14.55 14.89
C GLU A 217 7.74 13.55 15.84
N PHE A 218 7.93 12.30 15.38
CA PHE A 218 8.60 11.25 16.15
C PHE A 218 10.04 11.62 16.51
N TYR A 219 10.85 12.02 15.53
CA TYR A 219 12.24 12.37 15.77
C TYR A 219 12.39 13.67 16.58
N GLU A 220 11.52 14.66 16.36
CA GLU A 220 11.47 15.88 17.18
C GLU A 220 11.14 15.58 18.64
N THR A 221 10.17 14.68 18.89
CA THR A 221 9.80 14.23 20.24
C THR A 221 10.96 13.55 20.95
N ILE A 222 11.71 12.69 20.24
CA ILE A 222 12.91 12.04 20.80
C ILE A 222 13.98 13.09 21.12
N ALA A 223 14.23 14.02 20.20
CA ALA A 223 15.23 15.08 20.40
C ALA A 223 14.89 15.93 21.63
N GLU A 224 13.62 16.29 21.82
CA GLU A 224 13.16 17.05 22.98
C GLU A 224 13.35 16.29 24.30
N LYS A 225 13.02 14.99 24.32
CA LYS A 225 13.29 14.13 25.50
C LYS A 225 14.77 14.09 25.87
N LEU A 226 15.65 13.97 24.88
CA LEU A 226 17.09 13.97 25.09
C LEU A 226 17.59 15.33 25.59
N LYS A 227 17.08 16.44 25.07
CA LYS A 227 17.40 17.79 25.56
C LYS A 227 16.99 17.98 27.02
N GLN A 228 15.81 17.51 27.40
CA GLN A 228 15.33 17.57 28.79
C GLN A 228 16.22 16.76 29.74
N ALA A 229 16.64 15.57 29.33
CA ALA A 229 17.59 14.77 30.11
C ALA A 229 18.95 15.45 30.23
N LEU A 230 19.47 16.01 29.13
CA LEU A 230 20.74 16.74 29.11
C LEU A 230 20.73 17.95 30.03
N GLY A 231 19.64 18.73 30.04
CA GLY A 231 19.50 19.92 30.90
C GLY A 231 19.52 19.64 32.40
N ARG A 232 19.47 18.37 32.83
CA ARG A 232 19.60 17.97 34.25
C ARG A 232 21.04 17.79 34.68
N PHE A 233 21.99 17.67 33.75
CA PHE A 233 23.39 17.51 34.12
C PHE A 233 23.95 18.85 34.62
N PRO A 234 24.68 18.85 35.75
CA PRO A 234 25.33 20.05 36.25
C PRO A 234 26.31 20.62 35.21
N VAL A 235 26.29 21.94 35.03
CA VAL A 235 27.37 22.63 34.30
C VAL A 235 28.56 22.72 35.25
N MET A 236 29.67 22.09 34.86
CA MET A 236 30.94 22.14 35.61
C MET A 236 31.74 23.40 35.29
#